data_AF-A0A9D1BVW6-F1
#
_entry.id   AF-A0A9D1BVW6-F1
#
_cell.length_a   1.000
_cell.length_b   1.000
_cell.length_c   1.000
_cell.angle_alpha   90.00
_cell.angle_beta   90.00
_cell.angle_gamma   90.00
#
_symmetry.space_group_name_H-M   'P 1'
#
loop_
_entity.id
_entity.type
_entity.pdbx_description
1 polymer ?
#
loop_
_entity_poly.entity_id
_entity_poly.type
_entity_poly.pdbx_seq_one_letter_code
_entity_poly.pdbx_strand_id
1 'polypeptide(L)'
;MKKIIFLLPILSILLLQCTPKSGEQISKKPEVQNTKPLDFRSTAPAPAPAPRIQMGEAEQFVLDNGLTVIVVENHKLPRVSYQLFIDVPPLTEGDAAGTVDMAGDLLSKGTASKSKS
;
A
#
# COMPACT_ATOMS: atom_id res chain seq x y z
N MET A 1 -25.55 43.97 19.80
CA MET A 1 -26.99 43.87 19.43
C MET A 1 -27.17 42.80 18.34
N LYS A 2 -28.28 42.03 18.38
CA LYS A 2 -28.92 41.31 17.26
C LYS A 2 -28.02 40.68 16.17
N LYS A 3 -27.56 39.42 16.38
CA LYS A 3 -27.20 38.42 15.32
C LYS A 3 -26.77 37.06 15.93
N ILE A 4 -27.68 36.32 16.58
CA ILE A 4 -27.36 34.99 17.15
C ILE A 4 -28.55 34.00 17.28
N ILE A 5 -29.76 34.41 16.90
CA ILE A 5 -31.02 33.73 17.25
C ILE A 5 -31.42 32.58 16.29
N PHE A 6 -30.73 32.41 15.15
CA PHE A 6 -31.15 31.50 14.07
C PHE A 6 -30.54 30.08 14.10
N LEU A 7 -29.65 29.77 15.04
CA LEU A 7 -29.04 28.44 15.18
C LEU A 7 -29.58 27.61 16.36
N LEU A 8 -30.59 28.11 17.07
CA LEU A 8 -31.16 27.45 18.26
C LEU A 8 -32.25 26.36 18.03
N PRO A 9 -32.96 26.22 16.87
CA PRO A 9 -34.02 25.22 16.76
C PRO A 9 -33.51 23.80 16.41
N ILE A 10 -32.29 23.69 15.85
CA ILE A 10 -31.76 22.42 15.31
C ILE A 10 -31.35 21.45 16.43
N LEU A 11 -30.96 21.96 17.61
CA LEU A 11 -30.57 21.15 18.76
C LEU A 11 -31.76 20.51 19.51
N SER A 12 -33.00 20.88 19.18
CA SER A 12 -34.20 20.48 19.93
C SER A 12 -34.89 19.19 19.44
N ILE A 13 -34.37 18.53 18.40
CA ILE A 13 -35.05 17.41 17.71
C ILE A 13 -34.57 16.03 18.21
N LEU A 14 -33.53 15.96 19.06
CA LEU A 14 -32.79 14.73 19.37
C LEU A 14 -33.31 13.92 20.59
N LEU A 15 -34.48 14.23 21.17
CA LEU A 15 -34.89 13.68 22.49
C LEU A 15 -36.33 13.14 22.60
N LEU A 16 -36.99 12.76 21.50
CA LEU A 16 -38.28 12.04 21.57
C LEU A 16 -38.34 10.80 20.64
N GLN A 17 -37.91 9.64 21.15
CA GLN A 17 -38.56 8.33 20.98
C GLN A 17 -37.94 7.29 21.94
N CYS A 18 -38.25 7.35 23.24
CA CYS A 18 -38.01 6.24 24.17
C CYS A 18 -38.86 6.35 25.45
N THR A 19 -40.06 5.76 25.45
CA THR A 19 -40.83 5.46 26.68
C THR A 19 -41.53 4.11 26.51
N PRO A 20 -41.32 3.11 27.39
CA PRO A 20 -41.98 1.82 27.31
C PRO A 20 -43.42 1.87 27.83
N LYS A 21 -44.28 0.97 27.36
CA LYS A 21 -45.57 0.64 28.01
C LYS A 21 -45.91 -0.84 27.82
N SER A 22 -46.62 -1.43 28.79
CA SER A 22 -46.74 -2.89 28.99
C SER A 22 -48.18 -3.43 28.82
N GLY A 23 -48.29 -4.73 28.54
CA GLY A 23 -49.54 -5.50 28.33
C GLY A 23 -50.10 -5.43 26.90
N GLU A 24 -50.87 -6.39 26.38
CA GLU A 24 -51.30 -7.75 26.80
C GLU A 24 -51.96 -8.43 25.54
N GLN A 25 -52.16 -9.73 25.30
CA GLN A 25 -52.22 -11.00 26.06
C GLN A 25 -51.45 -12.14 25.30
N ILE A 26 -51.63 -13.40 25.71
CA ILE A 26 -51.04 -14.65 25.16
C ILE A 26 -51.73 -15.14 23.87
N SER A 27 -50.97 -15.80 22.98
CA SER A 27 -51.47 -16.90 22.14
C SER A 27 -50.45 -18.05 22.08
N LYS A 28 -50.91 -19.30 21.92
CA LYS A 28 -50.11 -20.52 22.15
C LYS A 28 -49.50 -21.11 20.86
N LYS A 29 -48.20 -21.39 20.88
CA LYS A 29 -47.62 -22.59 20.27
C LYS A 29 -46.36 -23.00 21.05
N PRO A 30 -46.23 -24.24 21.53
CA PRO A 30 -44.99 -24.74 22.09
C PRO A 30 -44.02 -25.04 20.94
N GLU A 31 -43.01 -24.20 20.75
CA GLU A 31 -41.87 -24.53 19.90
C GLU A 31 -40.74 -25.10 20.77
N VAL A 32 -40.18 -26.23 20.35
CA VAL A 32 -39.31 -27.07 21.19
C VAL A 32 -37.96 -26.39 21.42
N GLN A 33 -37.53 -26.32 22.68
CA GLN A 33 -36.17 -25.91 23.07
C GLN A 33 -35.13 -26.97 22.65
N ASN A 34 -34.89 -27.07 21.34
CA ASN A 34 -33.75 -27.79 20.82
C ASN A 34 -32.50 -26.93 21.02
N THR A 35 -31.70 -27.23 22.05
CA THR A 35 -30.33 -26.70 22.20
C THR A 35 -29.42 -27.32 21.13
N LYS A 36 -29.66 -26.93 19.88
CA LYS A 36 -28.83 -27.29 18.73
C LYS A 36 -27.48 -26.60 18.93
N PRO A 37 -26.34 -27.32 18.91
CA PRO A 37 -25.03 -26.70 19.01
C PRO A 37 -24.87 -25.61 17.94
N LEU A 38 -24.27 -24.48 18.30
CA LEU A 38 -23.95 -23.42 17.36
C LEU A 38 -22.99 -23.99 16.30
N ASP A 39 -23.46 -24.03 15.06
CA ASP A 39 -22.64 -24.43 13.91
C ASP A 39 -21.47 -23.43 13.79
N PHE A 40 -20.25 -23.95 13.63
CA PHE A 40 -19.05 -23.14 13.42
C PHE A 40 -19.12 -22.26 12.14
N ARG A 41 -20.12 -22.50 11.29
CA ARG A 41 -20.46 -21.74 10.08
C ARG A 41 -21.47 -20.61 10.32
N SER A 42 -22.01 -20.47 11.54
CA SER A 42 -23.07 -19.52 11.88
C SER A 42 -22.59 -18.05 11.99
N THR A 43 -21.30 -17.78 11.80
CA THR A 43 -20.73 -16.42 11.76
C THR A 43 -19.50 -16.43 10.86
N ALA A 44 -19.31 -15.39 10.04
CA ALA A 44 -18.11 -15.27 9.23
C ALA A 44 -16.87 -15.08 10.13
N PRO A 45 -15.74 -15.75 9.87
CA PRO A 45 -14.51 -15.52 10.63
C PRO A 45 -14.05 -14.07 10.48
N ALA A 46 -13.49 -13.51 11.54
CA ALA A 46 -12.93 -12.15 11.51
C ALA A 46 -11.82 -12.05 10.43
N PRO A 47 -11.70 -10.91 9.73
CA PRO A 47 -10.67 -10.73 8.71
C PRO A 47 -9.27 -10.88 9.31
N ALA A 48 -8.39 -11.57 8.59
CA ALA A 48 -6.99 -11.70 8.97
C ALA A 48 -6.30 -10.32 9.05
N PRO A 49 -5.32 -10.14 9.94
CA PRO A 49 -4.58 -8.88 10.03
C PRO A 49 -3.85 -8.58 8.71
N ALA A 50 -3.81 -7.29 8.34
CA ALA A 50 -3.17 -6.84 7.11
C ALA A 50 -1.69 -7.30 7.04
N PRO A 51 -1.21 -7.79 5.88
CA PRO A 51 0.20 -8.16 5.72
C PRO A 51 1.14 -7.00 6.04
N ARG A 52 2.08 -7.21 6.96
CA ARG A 52 3.11 -6.22 7.28
C ARG A 52 4.11 -6.12 6.12
N ILE A 53 4.06 -5.00 5.39
CA ILE A 53 5.08 -4.67 4.37
C ILE A 53 6.42 -4.55 5.08
N GLN A 54 7.29 -5.54 4.85
CA GLN A 54 8.68 -5.58 5.30
C GLN A 54 9.54 -5.40 4.06
N MET A 55 9.87 -4.14 3.76
CA MET A 55 11.00 -3.83 2.89
C MET A 55 12.29 -4.04 3.70
N GLY A 56 13.38 -4.41 3.04
CA GLY A 56 14.68 -4.48 3.71
C GLY A 56 15.14 -3.08 4.14
N GLU A 57 15.98 -3.02 5.16
CA GLU A 57 16.70 -1.79 5.48
C GLU A 57 17.65 -1.47 4.31
N ALA A 58 17.77 -0.18 3.99
CA ALA A 58 18.56 0.29 2.86
C ALA A 58 19.85 0.94 3.38
N GLU A 59 21.00 0.36 3.04
CA GLU A 59 22.29 0.98 3.28
C GLU A 59 22.62 1.92 2.11
N GLN A 60 23.14 3.11 2.40
CA GLN A 60 23.58 4.07 1.40
C GLN A 60 24.98 4.59 1.75
N PHE A 61 25.91 4.49 0.81
CA PHE A 61 27.26 5.00 0.93
C PHE A 61 27.75 5.60 -0.40
N VAL A 62 28.86 6.34 -0.33
CA VAL A 62 29.53 6.93 -1.51
C VAL A 62 30.88 6.27 -1.64
N LEU A 63 31.20 5.77 -2.84
CA LEU A 63 32.49 5.19 -3.18
C LEU A 63 33.55 6.28 -3.40
N ASP A 64 34.84 5.91 -3.31
CA ASP A 64 35.98 6.82 -3.51
C ASP A 64 35.98 7.54 -4.87
N ASN A 65 35.28 7.00 -5.87
CA ASN A 65 35.08 7.59 -7.20
C ASN A 65 33.85 8.50 -7.32
N GLY A 66 33.16 8.79 -6.21
CA GLY A 66 31.97 9.65 -6.14
C GLY A 66 30.65 8.97 -6.47
N LEU A 67 30.62 7.68 -6.85
CA LEU A 67 29.36 6.97 -7.09
C LEU A 67 28.61 6.73 -5.78
N THR A 68 27.34 7.14 -5.74
CA THR A 68 26.41 6.77 -4.66
C THR A 68 25.89 5.37 -4.90
N VAL A 69 26.02 4.50 -3.92
CA VAL A 69 25.52 3.12 -3.93
C VAL A 69 24.41 2.99 -2.90
N ILE A 70 23.33 2.29 -3.26
CA ILE A 70 22.21 1.96 -2.38
C ILE A 70 22.04 0.44 -2.43
N VAL A 71 22.09 -0.22 -1.27
CA VAL A 71 22.00 -1.68 -1.12
C VAL A 71 20.78 -2.02 -0.26
N VAL A 72 20.00 -3.01 -0.68
CA VAL A 72 18.88 -3.57 0.10
C VAL A 72 19.02 -5.08 0.11
N GLU A 73 19.41 -5.65 1.26
CA GLU A 73 19.64 -7.10 1.37
C GLU A 73 18.33 -7.89 1.48
N ASN A 74 18.27 -9.05 0.82
CA ASN A 74 17.08 -9.91 0.84
C ASN A 74 17.44 -11.41 0.75
N HIS A 75 17.73 -11.99 1.91
CA HIS A 75 18.16 -13.39 2.07
C HIS A 75 17.08 -14.46 1.77
N LYS A 76 15.95 -14.11 1.17
CA LYS A 76 14.85 -15.05 0.84
C LYS A 76 15.11 -15.87 -0.43
N LEU A 77 15.91 -15.36 -1.37
CA LEU A 77 16.25 -16.04 -2.63
C LEU A 77 17.69 -15.70 -3.03
N PRO A 78 18.48 -16.65 -3.57
CA PRO A 78 19.84 -16.39 -4.05
C PRO A 78 19.80 -15.68 -5.42
N ARG A 79 19.43 -14.40 -5.44
CA ARG A 79 19.34 -13.57 -6.65
C ARG A 79 19.95 -12.19 -6.39
N VAL A 80 20.88 -11.79 -7.25
CA VAL A 80 21.43 -10.43 -7.30
C VAL A 80 20.79 -9.70 -8.47
N SER A 81 20.45 -8.43 -8.27
CA SER A 81 20.02 -7.51 -9.32
C SER A 81 20.60 -6.13 -8.99
N TYR A 82 21.09 -5.45 -10.01
CA TYR A 82 21.68 -4.12 -9.91
C TYR A 82 21.25 -3.31 -11.13
N GLN A 83 21.14 -1.99 -10.94
CA GLN A 83 20.85 -1.05 -12.02
C GLN A 83 21.73 0.17 -11.83
N LEU A 84 22.45 0.56 -12.87
CA LEU A 84 23.15 1.83 -12.93
C LEU A 84 22.18 2.88 -13.48
N PHE A 85 21.98 3.96 -12.74
CA PHE A 85 21.38 5.18 -13.25
C PHE A 85 22.49 6.20 -13.49
N ILE A 86 22.42 6.93 -14.60
CA ILE A 86 23.36 8.00 -14.93
C ILE A 86 22.50 9.24 -15.21
N ASP A 87 22.65 10.27 -14.39
CA ASP A 87 22.01 11.55 -14.64
C ASP A 87 22.81 12.31 -15.72
N VAL A 88 22.17 12.56 -16.87
CA VAL A 88 22.78 13.23 -18.02
C VAL A 88 21.78 14.26 -18.56
N PRO A 89 22.13 15.55 -18.63
CA PRO A 89 21.25 16.57 -19.17
C PRO A 89 21.06 16.37 -20.69
N PRO A 90 19.97 16.89 -21.29
CA PRO A 90 19.72 16.77 -22.73
C PRO A 90 20.89 17.29 -23.58
N LEU A 91 21.50 16.40 -24.36
CA LEU A 91 22.58 16.71 -25.29
C LEU A 91 22.01 17.07 -26.67
N THR A 92 22.69 17.96 -27.39
CA THR A 92 22.41 18.26 -28.81
C THR A 92 23.60 17.81 -29.65
N GLU A 93 23.38 16.87 -30.57
CA GLU A 93 24.47 16.24 -31.34
C GLU A 93 24.92 17.05 -32.57
N GLY A 94 24.11 18.01 -33.03
CA GLY A 94 24.45 18.88 -34.16
C GLY A 94 24.73 18.12 -35.44
N ASP A 95 25.87 18.41 -36.09
CA ASP A 95 26.31 17.74 -37.32
C ASP A 95 26.65 16.24 -37.12
N ALA A 96 26.81 15.79 -35.87
CA ALA A 96 27.20 14.43 -35.50
C ALA A 96 26.01 13.58 -34.98
N ALA A 97 24.81 13.80 -35.52
CA ALA A 97 23.60 13.12 -35.11
C ALA A 97 23.65 11.59 -35.28
N GLY A 98 23.17 10.86 -34.27
CA GLY A 98 23.21 9.39 -34.17
C GLY A 98 24.48 8.86 -33.50
N THR A 99 25.36 9.72 -32.98
CA THR A 99 26.57 9.29 -32.27
C THR A 99 26.28 8.80 -30.86
N VAL A 100 25.26 9.34 -30.18
CA VAL A 100 24.84 8.85 -28.85
C VAL A 100 24.23 7.45 -28.97
N ASP A 101 23.35 7.23 -29.95
CA ASP A 101 22.75 5.92 -30.23
C ASP A 101 23.84 4.89 -30.59
N MET A 102 24.75 5.23 -31.51
CA MET A 102 25.86 4.35 -31.89
C MET A 102 26.79 4.03 -30.70
N ALA A 103 27.08 5.01 -29.82
CA ALA A 103 27.86 4.78 -28.62
C ALA A 103 27.13 3.85 -27.62
N GLY A 104 25.84 4.09 -27.38
CA GLY A 104 25.00 3.26 -26.51
C GLY A 104 24.91 1.81 -27.01
N ASP A 105 24.77 1.61 -28.32
CA ASP A 105 24.79 0.30 -28.94
C ASP A 105 26.15 -0.40 -28.69
N LEU A 106 27.26 0.32 -28.84
CA LEU A 106 28.63 -0.19 -28.61
C LEU A 106 28.95 -0.56 -27.15
N LEU A 107 28.32 0.06 -26.14
CA LEU A 107 28.53 -0.29 -24.71
C LEU A 107 28.31 -1.78 -24.40
N SER A 108 27.43 -2.44 -25.17
CA SER A 108 27.10 -3.87 -25.02
C SER A 108 28.06 -4.83 -25.75
N LYS A 109 29.02 -4.31 -26.53
CA LYS A 109 29.78 -5.11 -27.52
C LYS A 109 31.16 -5.59 -27.02
N GLY A 110 31.65 -5.10 -25.88
CA GLY A 110 32.88 -5.57 -25.25
C GLY A 110 33.51 -4.55 -24.29
N THR A 111 34.57 -4.95 -23.59
CA THR A 111 35.38 -4.10 -22.71
C THR A 111 36.86 -4.42 -22.89
N ALA A 112 37.76 -3.54 -22.42
CA ALA A 112 39.21 -3.79 -22.48
C ALA A 112 39.65 -5.09 -21.76
N SER A 113 38.87 -5.60 -20.81
CA SER A 113 39.17 -6.80 -20.01
C SER A 113 38.32 -8.03 -20.38
N LYS A 114 37.28 -7.88 -21.21
CA LYS A 114 36.40 -8.96 -21.67
C LYS A 114 35.92 -8.70 -23.10
N SER A 115 36.25 -9.62 -24.01
CA SER A 115 35.60 -9.70 -25.32
C SER A 115 34.10 -9.97 -25.18
N LYS A 116 33.36 -9.76 -26.27
CA LYS A 116 32.01 -10.30 -26.42
C LYS A 116 32.02 -11.83 -26.26
N SER A 117 30.92 -12.38 -25.76
CA SER A 117 30.55 -13.81 -25.89
C SER A 117 29.59 -14.00 -27.05
#